data_AF-A0A6B1BKS8-F1
#
_entry.id   AF-A0A6B1BKS8-F1
#
_cell.length_a   1.000
_cell.length_b   1.000
_cell.length_c   1.000
_cell.angle_alpha   90.00
_cell.angle_beta   90.00
_cell.angle_gamma   90.00
#
_symmetry.space_group_name_H-M   'P 1'
#
loop_
_entity.id
_entity.type
_entity.pdbx_description
1 polymer ?
#
loop_
_entity_poly.entity_id
_entity_poly.type
_entity_poly.pdbx_seq_one_letter_code
_entity_poly.pdbx_strand_id
1 'polypeptide(L)'
;MNAIYPETEYNFVIGKSPQMREVYRQMQTAAKGAGSVLIAGESGTGKDLIAQYIHHKSGRAPNPFVPVNCGAIPKELFESELFGHKKGSFTGAVNETAGLFRSANTGTIFLDEITEIPLETQVKLLRVLQEKRIRPLGSTEEIPLDVQVIAATNRDLEQVLWNRSFREDLYYRLGAVTIYIPPLREHLEDIPELVAAFIQKLNRRLKRNILGVHPDIMQNLTKYSWPGNVRELENVIENAHLFSKGKWITRLGVKLEEDIQSLVRSTGEISTSLDPGEFYLPSKALSTSLRRKIQSAAKSPAGVLILGEEGTGSHMVGREIHRQSSYAKGPFVIVNCDTIPPELFEKELFGNSIFEDTQEHFEGYMHQAESGTLFLYEVTAIPYRIQVLLCRLFEADRMRPTGFSRDLPKNLRVIAYTSQDLHRALKEKSLSVGFYTRLSGFVIHIPPLREQKEKILEFADYFLKLFATQQQRPAPRIHDDALASLMAYPWPGNLLELRFVIQGALTAANFGTIQKHHLPDQLGIHWQTDGHTDTRGKLYDVEQALLQEALQKADGNKTQAARLLGISRKKVYKMLESSPLHHESGF
;
A
#
# COMPACT_ATOMS: atom_id res chain seq x y z
N MET A 1 21.38 24.88 -14.32
CA MET A 1 21.01 23.78 -15.22
C MET A 1 21.18 22.51 -14.41
N ASN A 2 20.06 21.87 -14.10
CA ASN A 2 19.91 20.89 -13.02
C ASN A 2 19.62 19.52 -13.65
N ALA A 3 20.27 18.48 -13.12
CA ALA A 3 20.55 17.22 -13.80
C ALA A 3 20.57 15.91 -12.87
N ILE A 4 19.70 14.87 -13.02
CA ILE A 4 19.56 13.50 -12.37
C ILE A 4 19.41 12.29 -13.37
N TYR A 5 19.03 12.41 -14.65
CA TYR A 5 19.16 11.36 -15.73
C TYR A 5 20.00 11.71 -16.98
N PRO A 6 20.90 10.85 -17.50
CA PRO A 6 21.95 11.25 -18.47
C PRO A 6 21.49 11.55 -19.92
N GLU A 7 21.73 12.77 -20.42
CA GLU A 7 21.65 13.25 -21.82
C GLU A 7 22.95 13.03 -22.62
N THR A 8 23.92 12.32 -22.07
CA THR A 8 25.22 11.80 -22.60
C THR A 8 26.00 11.39 -21.35
N GLU A 9 27.08 10.61 -21.45
CA GLU A 9 27.72 9.85 -20.35
C GLU A 9 27.76 10.50 -18.94
N TYR A 10 27.72 11.84 -18.81
CA TYR A 10 27.64 12.54 -17.51
C TYR A 10 26.69 13.77 -17.42
N ASN A 11 25.68 13.92 -18.28
CA ASN A 11 24.73 15.05 -18.22
C ASN A 11 23.38 14.64 -17.65
N PHE A 12 23.23 14.62 -16.34
CA PHE A 12 22.00 14.21 -15.69
C PHE A 12 20.78 15.19 -16.05
N VAL A 13 19.49 14.86 -15.80
CA VAL A 13 18.24 15.70 -15.84
C VAL A 13 17.49 15.70 -14.49
N ILE A 14 17.52 16.80 -13.71
CA ILE A 14 16.91 16.93 -12.36
C ILE A 14 15.59 17.60 -12.58
N GLY A 15 14.56 16.98 -12.03
CA GLY A 15 13.28 17.61 -11.87
C GLY A 15 13.38 19.02 -11.29
N LYS A 16 12.66 19.97 -11.88
CA LYS A 16 12.66 21.37 -11.43
C LYS A 16 11.90 21.57 -10.13
N SER A 17 11.25 20.54 -9.62
CA SER A 17 10.46 20.61 -8.40
C SER A 17 11.25 21.10 -7.18
N PRO A 18 10.59 21.84 -6.26
CA PRO A 18 11.21 22.25 -5.00
C PRO A 18 11.85 21.08 -4.24
N GLN A 19 11.19 19.92 -4.25
CA GLN A 19 11.62 18.69 -3.59
C GLN A 19 12.94 18.18 -4.21
N MET A 20 13.02 18.11 -5.53
CA MET A 20 14.24 17.63 -6.22
C MET A 20 15.40 18.64 -6.16
N ARG A 21 15.12 19.95 -6.04
CA ARG A 21 16.16 20.96 -5.77
C ARG A 21 16.85 20.75 -4.42
N GLU A 22 16.09 20.35 -3.41
CA GLU A 22 16.65 20.07 -2.09
C GLU A 22 17.53 18.82 -2.13
N VAL A 23 17.07 17.74 -2.78
CA VAL A 23 17.88 16.54 -3.04
C VAL A 23 19.19 16.91 -3.71
N TYR A 24 19.14 17.74 -4.74
CA TYR A 24 20.34 18.19 -5.45
C TYR A 24 21.32 18.96 -4.56
N ARG A 25 20.82 19.85 -3.69
CA ARG A 25 21.64 20.60 -2.73
C ARG A 25 22.36 19.65 -1.76
N GLN A 26 21.66 18.62 -1.31
CA GLN A 26 22.24 17.58 -0.45
C GLN A 26 23.29 16.76 -1.20
N MET A 27 23.04 16.38 -2.46
CA MET A 27 24.01 15.67 -3.30
C MET A 27 25.31 16.47 -3.50
N GLN A 28 25.21 17.79 -3.74
CA GLN A 28 26.39 18.65 -3.85
C GLN A 28 27.18 18.75 -2.55
N THR A 29 26.48 18.76 -1.42
CA THR A 29 27.11 18.77 -0.09
C THR A 29 27.82 17.44 0.17
N ALA A 30 27.16 16.32 -0.13
CA ALA A 30 27.69 14.97 -0.01
C ALA A 30 28.94 14.75 -0.88
N ALA A 31 28.95 15.27 -2.11
CA ALA A 31 30.08 15.15 -3.03
C ALA A 31 31.34 15.88 -2.55
N LYS A 32 31.18 17.00 -1.84
CA LYS A 32 32.31 17.75 -1.25
C LYS A 32 32.86 17.08 0.02
N GLY A 33 32.04 16.29 0.71
CA GLY A 33 32.42 15.59 1.93
C GLY A 33 33.16 14.27 1.67
N ALA A 34 33.97 13.84 2.64
CA ALA A 34 34.59 12.51 2.67
C ALA A 34 33.82 11.51 3.56
N GLY A 35 32.68 11.92 4.10
CA GLY A 35 31.83 11.11 4.98
C GLY A 35 31.04 10.04 4.25
N SER A 36 30.45 9.14 5.02
CA SER A 36 29.45 8.18 4.55
C SER A 36 28.17 8.90 4.14
N VAL A 37 27.49 8.37 3.13
CA VAL A 37 26.23 8.91 2.62
C VAL A 37 25.20 7.79 2.64
N LEU A 38 24.01 8.07 3.18
CA LEU A 38 22.86 7.17 3.13
C LEU A 38 21.81 7.76 2.18
N ILE A 39 21.40 6.98 1.18
CA ILE A 39 20.37 7.35 0.22
C ILE A 39 19.12 6.50 0.50
N ALA A 40 18.04 7.13 0.93
CA ALA A 40 16.78 6.46 1.21
C ALA A 40 15.72 6.89 0.19
N GLY A 41 14.92 5.93 -0.26
CA GLY A 41 13.81 6.21 -1.16
C GLY A 41 13.28 4.95 -1.82
N GLU A 42 12.05 5.00 -2.30
CA GLU A 42 11.36 3.84 -2.85
C GLU A 42 12.12 3.16 -4.01
N SER A 43 11.72 1.93 -4.35
CA SER A 43 12.25 1.26 -5.53
C SER A 43 11.95 2.07 -6.80
N GLY A 44 12.94 2.16 -7.69
CA GLY A 44 12.79 2.84 -8.99
C GLY A 44 12.91 4.37 -8.97
N THR A 45 13.39 4.98 -7.88
CA THR A 45 13.60 6.45 -7.78
C THR A 45 14.95 6.95 -8.31
N GLY A 46 15.90 6.06 -8.63
CA GLY A 46 17.23 6.43 -9.18
C GLY A 46 18.36 6.57 -8.15
N LYS A 47 18.34 5.79 -7.07
CA LYS A 47 19.36 5.80 -6.00
C LYS A 47 20.79 5.56 -6.51
N ASP A 48 20.94 4.65 -7.46
CA ASP A 48 22.20 4.30 -8.13
C ASP A 48 22.77 5.48 -8.93
N LEU A 49 21.91 6.23 -9.63
CA LEU A 49 22.31 7.43 -10.37
C LEU A 49 22.78 8.55 -9.43
N ILE A 50 22.11 8.71 -8.29
CA ILE A 50 22.55 9.67 -7.26
C ILE A 50 23.92 9.28 -6.70
N ALA A 51 24.15 8.00 -6.40
CA ALA A 51 25.44 7.53 -5.93
C ALA A 51 26.57 7.79 -6.94
N GLN A 52 26.31 7.53 -8.22
CA GLN A 52 27.24 7.84 -9.31
C GLN A 52 27.50 9.35 -9.40
N TYR A 53 26.46 10.18 -9.34
CA TYR A 53 26.61 11.63 -9.34
C TYR A 53 27.53 12.12 -8.22
N ILE A 54 27.30 11.64 -6.99
CA ILE A 54 28.10 12.03 -5.82
C ILE A 54 29.57 11.66 -6.05
N HIS A 55 29.85 10.45 -6.52
CA HIS A 55 31.20 10.01 -6.84
C HIS A 55 31.85 10.90 -7.91
N HIS A 56 31.20 11.13 -9.05
CA HIS A 56 31.74 11.93 -10.15
C HIS A 56 31.94 13.41 -9.83
N LYS A 57 31.18 13.95 -8.86
CA LYS A 57 31.35 15.34 -8.39
C LYS A 57 32.25 15.45 -7.17
N SER A 58 32.75 14.33 -6.64
CA SER A 58 33.69 14.32 -5.53
C SER A 58 35.14 14.44 -5.99
N GLY A 59 36.05 14.69 -5.05
CA GLY A 59 37.49 14.60 -5.29
C GLY A 59 37.98 13.17 -5.63
N ARG A 60 37.11 12.16 -5.53
CA ARG A 60 37.42 10.75 -5.81
C ARG A 60 36.99 10.29 -7.20
N ALA A 61 36.46 11.19 -8.05
CA ALA A 61 36.05 10.90 -9.42
C ALA A 61 37.09 10.18 -10.32
N PRO A 62 38.42 10.38 -10.18
CA PRO A 62 39.39 9.62 -10.97
C PRO A 62 39.66 8.19 -10.43
N ASN A 63 39.13 7.86 -9.25
CA ASN A 63 39.36 6.57 -8.58
C ASN A 63 38.18 5.61 -8.80
N PRO A 64 38.30 4.31 -8.44
CA PRO A 64 37.24 3.34 -8.68
C PRO A 64 35.89 3.68 -8.02
N PHE A 65 34.80 3.46 -8.75
CA PHE A 65 33.44 3.35 -8.21
C PHE A 65 33.03 1.87 -8.23
N VAL A 66 32.84 1.26 -7.06
CA VAL A 66 32.53 -0.17 -6.93
C VAL A 66 31.06 -0.31 -6.49
N PRO A 67 30.12 -0.59 -7.41
CA PRO A 67 28.74 -0.87 -7.06
C PRO A 67 28.57 -2.31 -6.55
N VAL A 68 27.80 -2.47 -5.49
CA VAL A 68 27.50 -3.75 -4.84
C VAL A 68 26.01 -3.82 -4.58
N ASN A 69 25.33 -4.80 -5.19
CA ASN A 69 23.95 -5.13 -4.85
C ASN A 69 23.95 -6.13 -3.69
N CYS A 70 23.59 -5.68 -2.49
CA CYS A 70 23.60 -6.53 -1.30
C CYS A 70 22.58 -7.68 -1.40
N GLY A 71 21.43 -7.47 -2.06
CA GLY A 71 20.42 -8.51 -2.26
C GLY A 71 20.85 -9.64 -3.18
N ALA A 72 21.89 -9.44 -4.00
CA ALA A 72 22.39 -10.46 -4.93
C ALA A 72 23.45 -11.39 -4.32
N ILE A 73 23.96 -11.09 -3.12
CA ILE A 73 25.05 -11.86 -2.48
C ILE A 73 24.43 -12.89 -1.53
N PRO A 74 24.73 -14.20 -1.69
CA PRO A 74 24.32 -15.23 -0.73
C PRO A 74 24.84 -14.92 0.67
N LYS A 75 24.02 -15.15 1.70
CA LYS A 75 24.32 -14.77 3.10
C LYS A 75 25.64 -15.38 3.60
N GLU A 76 25.95 -16.58 3.15
CA GLU A 76 27.15 -17.34 3.53
C GLU A 76 28.44 -16.75 2.92
N LEU A 77 28.32 -16.06 1.79
CA LEU A 77 29.45 -15.48 1.07
C LEU A 77 29.67 -14.00 1.37
N PHE A 78 28.73 -13.35 2.05
CA PHE A 78 28.71 -11.91 2.28
C PHE A 78 30.00 -11.37 2.87
N GLU A 79 30.53 -12.05 3.90
CA GLU A 79 31.75 -11.61 4.56
C GLU A 79 32.99 -11.79 3.67
N SER A 80 33.06 -12.88 2.92
CA SER A 80 34.17 -13.18 2.01
C SER A 80 34.20 -12.21 0.83
N GLU A 81 33.04 -11.90 0.25
CA GLU A 81 32.91 -10.96 -0.86
C GLU A 81 33.26 -9.54 -0.44
N LEU A 82 32.71 -9.05 0.67
CA LEU A 82 32.97 -7.68 1.12
C LEU A 82 34.41 -7.50 1.64
N PHE A 83 34.86 -8.39 2.52
CA PHE A 83 36.09 -8.19 3.29
C PHE A 83 37.30 -8.98 2.78
N GLY A 84 37.09 -9.93 1.88
CA GLY A 84 38.14 -10.82 1.41
C GLY A 84 38.47 -11.92 2.41
N HIS A 85 39.25 -12.90 1.98
CA HIS A 85 39.69 -14.01 2.83
C HIS A 85 41.09 -14.50 2.47
N LYS A 86 41.79 -15.06 3.46
CA LYS A 86 43.03 -15.83 3.23
C LYS A 86 42.70 -17.26 2.82
N LYS A 87 43.58 -17.85 2.01
CA LYS A 87 43.49 -19.26 1.61
C LYS A 87 43.36 -20.16 2.84
N GLY A 88 42.39 -21.08 2.82
CA GLY A 88 42.15 -22.05 3.91
C GLY A 88 41.42 -21.48 5.14
N SER A 89 40.83 -20.30 5.05
CA SER A 89 40.08 -19.68 6.16
C SER A 89 38.73 -20.33 6.46
N PHE A 90 38.12 -21.02 5.50
CA PHE A 90 36.89 -21.82 5.66
C PHE A 90 36.81 -22.93 4.60
N THR A 91 35.85 -23.85 4.76
CA THR A 91 35.59 -24.94 3.80
C THR A 91 35.15 -24.36 2.44
N GLY A 92 36.03 -24.41 1.44
CA GLY A 92 35.81 -23.81 0.11
C GLY A 92 36.75 -22.65 -0.24
N ALA A 93 37.56 -22.16 0.71
CA ALA A 93 38.55 -21.10 0.50
C ALA A 93 39.82 -21.60 -0.23
N VAL A 94 39.66 -22.00 -1.50
CA VAL A 94 40.74 -22.58 -2.33
C VAL A 94 41.80 -21.53 -2.70
N ASN A 95 41.36 -20.30 -2.99
CA ASN A 95 42.21 -19.16 -3.33
C ASN A 95 42.01 -18.03 -2.31
N GLU A 96 42.91 -17.05 -2.27
CA GLU A 96 42.69 -15.83 -1.50
C GLU A 96 41.90 -14.80 -2.31
N THR A 97 41.10 -13.96 -1.64
CA THR A 97 40.39 -12.84 -2.27
C THR A 97 40.63 -11.55 -1.49
N ALA A 98 40.81 -10.44 -2.21
CA ALA A 98 41.04 -9.13 -1.58
C ALA A 98 39.75 -8.50 -1.03
N GLY A 99 38.58 -8.88 -1.57
CA GLY A 99 37.28 -8.31 -1.22
C GLY A 99 36.94 -7.00 -1.94
N LEU A 100 35.65 -6.68 -1.95
CA LEU A 100 35.09 -5.53 -2.67
C LEU A 100 35.53 -4.19 -2.06
N PHE A 101 35.68 -4.12 -0.73
CA PHE A 101 36.18 -2.91 -0.06
C PHE A 101 37.61 -2.55 -0.49
N ARG A 102 38.50 -3.54 -0.62
CA ARG A 102 39.87 -3.30 -1.10
C ARG A 102 39.90 -2.85 -2.56
N SER A 103 38.99 -3.37 -3.38
CA SER A 103 38.83 -2.95 -4.78
C SER A 103 38.37 -1.49 -4.90
N ALA A 104 37.66 -0.98 -3.89
CA ALA A 104 37.19 0.40 -3.81
C ALA A 104 38.18 1.37 -3.13
N ASN A 105 39.37 0.92 -2.75
CA ASN A 105 40.34 1.75 -2.02
C ASN A 105 40.69 3.02 -2.81
N THR A 106 40.83 4.15 -2.12
CA THR A 106 40.93 5.54 -2.63
C THR A 106 39.69 6.08 -3.36
N GLY A 107 38.75 5.20 -3.72
CA GLY A 107 37.52 5.52 -4.44
C GLY A 107 36.27 5.46 -3.56
N THR A 108 35.19 4.98 -4.16
CA THR A 108 33.86 4.92 -3.56
C THR A 108 33.30 3.52 -3.69
N ILE A 109 32.73 2.99 -2.61
CA ILE A 109 31.91 1.77 -2.64
C ILE A 109 30.44 2.18 -2.49
N PHE A 110 29.59 1.67 -3.39
CA PHE A 110 28.16 1.87 -3.34
C PHE A 110 27.47 0.56 -2.92
N LEU A 111 26.82 0.56 -1.76
CA LEU A 111 26.12 -0.59 -1.19
C LEU A 111 24.61 -0.39 -1.39
N ASP A 112 24.05 -0.97 -2.45
CA ASP A 112 22.61 -0.95 -2.69
C ASP A 112 21.90 -2.01 -1.85
N GLU A 113 20.70 -1.69 -1.40
CA GLU A 113 19.90 -2.51 -0.48
C GLU A 113 20.65 -2.90 0.81
N ILE A 114 21.25 -1.90 1.47
CA ILE A 114 22.08 -2.08 2.68
C ILE A 114 21.37 -2.87 3.81
N THR A 115 20.03 -2.86 3.83
CA THR A 115 19.22 -3.56 4.83
C THR A 115 19.20 -5.08 4.63
N GLU A 116 19.69 -5.61 3.50
CA GLU A 116 19.85 -7.05 3.27
C GLU A 116 21.12 -7.64 3.90
N ILE A 117 22.06 -6.79 4.36
CA ILE A 117 23.31 -7.25 4.97
C ILE A 117 23.00 -8.01 6.27
N PRO A 118 23.53 -9.23 6.47
CA PRO A 118 23.37 -9.97 7.73
C PRO A 118 23.90 -9.22 8.95
N LEU A 119 23.24 -9.36 10.10
CA LEU A 119 23.60 -8.65 11.34
C LEU A 119 25.07 -8.86 11.78
N GLU A 120 25.62 -10.05 11.54
CA GLU A 120 27.01 -10.38 11.87
C GLU A 120 27.99 -9.57 11.01
N THR A 121 27.69 -9.46 9.71
CA THR A 121 28.46 -8.66 8.75
C THR A 121 28.34 -7.17 9.03
N GLN A 122 27.18 -6.70 9.51
CA GLN A 122 26.98 -5.30 9.92
C GLN A 122 27.97 -4.86 11.01
N VAL A 123 28.36 -5.75 11.93
CA VAL A 123 29.38 -5.46 12.97
C VAL A 123 30.74 -5.17 12.33
N LYS A 124 31.15 -5.95 11.33
CA LYS A 124 32.42 -5.74 10.62
C LYS A 124 32.36 -4.48 9.75
N LEU A 125 31.23 -4.22 9.10
CA LEU A 125 31.02 -3.01 8.34
C LEU A 125 31.13 -1.75 9.21
N LEU A 126 30.55 -1.78 10.42
CA LEU A 126 30.68 -0.70 11.39
C LEU A 126 32.15 -0.42 11.73
N ARG A 127 32.97 -1.45 11.93
CA ARG A 127 34.41 -1.30 12.17
C ARG A 127 35.12 -0.67 10.98
N VAL A 128 34.81 -1.07 9.74
CA VAL A 128 35.36 -0.44 8.54
C VAL A 128 35.05 1.07 8.50
N LEU A 129 33.83 1.46 8.86
CA LEU A 129 33.41 2.87 8.89
C LEU A 129 34.05 3.68 10.04
N GLN A 130 34.35 3.03 11.16
CA GLN A 130 34.93 3.66 12.35
C GLN A 130 36.46 3.74 12.27
N GLU A 131 37.12 2.62 12.02
CA GLU A 131 38.56 2.43 12.11
C GLU A 131 39.28 2.69 10.77
N LYS A 132 38.53 2.78 9.66
CA LYS A 132 39.09 2.94 8.30
C LYS A 132 40.13 1.86 7.98
N ARG A 133 39.83 0.64 8.43
CA ARG A 133 40.65 -0.56 8.27
C ARG A 133 39.77 -1.74 7.95
N ILE A 134 40.34 -2.70 7.24
CA ILE A 134 39.68 -3.96 6.89
C ILE A 134 40.53 -5.13 7.37
N ARG A 135 39.88 -6.17 7.90
CA ARG A 135 40.52 -7.42 8.28
C ARG A 135 39.91 -8.57 7.46
N PRO A 136 40.66 -9.18 6.52
CA PRO A 136 40.19 -10.35 5.77
C PRO A 136 39.87 -11.53 6.70
N LEU A 137 38.95 -12.39 6.29
CA LEU A 137 38.62 -13.61 7.02
C LEU A 137 39.84 -14.52 7.16
N GLY A 138 40.06 -15.04 8.37
CA GLY A 138 41.22 -15.86 8.70
C GLY A 138 42.55 -15.09 8.78
N SER A 139 42.55 -13.76 8.67
CA SER A 139 43.73 -12.91 8.86
C SER A 139 43.68 -12.20 10.22
N THR A 140 44.85 -12.06 10.87
CA THR A 140 45.02 -11.18 12.05
C THR A 140 45.43 -9.76 11.65
N GLU A 141 45.94 -9.59 10.44
CA GLU A 141 46.42 -8.33 9.89
C GLU A 141 45.27 -7.39 9.51
N GLU A 142 45.37 -6.14 9.94
CA GLU A 142 44.47 -5.05 9.55
C GLU A 142 45.12 -4.22 8.45
N ILE A 143 44.36 -3.95 7.40
CA ILE A 143 44.82 -3.22 6.22
C ILE A 143 44.14 -1.84 6.23
N PRO A 144 44.87 -0.71 6.18
CA PRO A 144 44.28 0.62 6.10
C PRO A 144 43.50 0.79 4.80
N LEU A 145 42.35 1.45 4.90
CA LEU A 145 41.42 1.64 3.80
C LEU A 145 40.91 3.08 3.74
N ASP A 146 41.14 3.74 2.62
CA ASP A 146 40.57 5.06 2.34
C ASP A 146 39.43 4.93 1.34
N VAL A 147 38.20 4.76 1.84
CA VAL A 147 37.02 4.59 0.98
C VAL A 147 35.89 5.50 1.45
N GLN A 148 35.20 6.10 0.49
CA GLN A 148 33.89 6.71 0.73
C GLN A 148 32.80 5.64 0.59
N VAL A 149 31.95 5.52 1.59
CA VAL A 149 30.84 4.57 1.58
C VAL A 149 29.55 5.32 1.26
N ILE A 150 28.89 4.93 0.18
CA ILE A 150 27.53 5.36 -0.15
C ILE A 150 26.63 4.14 0.02
N ALA A 151 25.59 4.22 0.83
CA ALA A 151 24.63 3.14 1.04
C ALA A 151 23.25 3.56 0.54
N ALA A 152 22.47 2.61 0.04
CA ALA A 152 21.10 2.85 -0.42
C ALA A 152 20.11 1.87 0.21
N THR A 153 18.88 2.32 0.45
CA THR A 153 17.77 1.48 0.92
C THR A 153 16.44 1.92 0.31
N ASN A 154 15.56 0.95 0.09
CA ASN A 154 14.14 1.12 -0.27
C ASN A 154 13.18 0.76 0.88
N ARG A 155 13.69 0.20 1.98
CA ARG A 155 12.90 -0.15 3.17
C ARG A 155 12.82 1.03 4.14
N ASP A 156 11.72 1.10 4.87
CA ASP A 156 11.54 2.05 5.97
C ASP A 156 12.53 1.75 7.08
N LEU A 157 13.48 2.67 7.26
CA LEU A 157 14.58 2.55 8.21
C LEU A 157 14.08 2.47 9.66
N GLU A 158 12.99 3.17 10.01
CA GLU A 158 12.42 3.10 11.37
C GLU A 158 11.87 1.71 11.64
N GLN A 159 11.18 1.12 10.67
CA GLN A 159 10.65 -0.23 10.77
C GLN A 159 11.77 -1.29 10.87
N VAL A 160 12.85 -1.16 10.08
CA VAL A 160 13.95 -2.14 10.08
C VAL A 160 14.77 -2.06 11.38
N LEU A 161 14.89 -0.87 11.97
CA LEU A 161 15.49 -0.66 13.29
C LEU A 161 14.61 -1.21 14.42
N TRP A 162 13.30 -0.95 14.38
CA TRP A 162 12.33 -1.45 15.36
C TRP A 162 12.33 -2.98 15.43
N ASN A 163 12.35 -3.63 14.27
CA ASN A 163 12.38 -5.09 14.14
C ASN A 163 13.74 -5.71 14.47
N ARG A 164 14.75 -4.91 14.86
CA ARG A 164 16.14 -5.32 15.17
C ARG A 164 16.86 -6.09 14.04
N SER A 165 16.36 -5.96 12.81
CA SER A 165 16.99 -6.51 11.60
C SER A 165 18.15 -5.67 11.09
N PHE A 166 18.27 -4.43 11.55
CA PHE A 166 19.39 -3.54 11.25
C PHE A 166 19.91 -2.90 12.53
N ARG A 167 21.23 -2.74 12.66
CA ARG A 167 21.82 -2.17 13.87
C ARG A 167 21.75 -0.64 13.87
N GLU A 168 21.32 -0.10 15.00
CA GLU A 168 21.18 1.34 15.23
C GLU A 168 22.53 2.08 15.19
N ASP A 169 23.60 1.47 15.73
CA ASP A 169 24.96 2.03 15.71
C ASP A 169 25.52 2.17 14.28
N LEU A 170 25.27 1.18 13.42
CA LEU A 170 25.61 1.22 12.01
C LEU A 170 24.79 2.26 11.25
N TYR A 171 23.49 2.37 11.54
CA TYR A 171 22.62 3.38 10.93
C TYR A 171 23.15 4.80 11.14
N TYR A 172 23.42 5.20 12.39
CA TYR A 172 23.95 6.53 12.68
C TYR A 172 25.34 6.76 12.07
N ARG A 173 26.15 5.71 11.89
CA ARG A 173 27.47 5.83 11.26
C ARG A 173 27.38 5.95 9.74
N LEU A 174 26.40 5.33 9.09
CA LEU A 174 26.14 5.47 7.66
C LEU A 174 25.50 6.82 7.32
N GLY A 175 24.60 7.30 8.17
CA GLY A 175 23.82 8.52 7.99
C GLY A 175 24.55 9.83 8.33
N ALA A 176 25.85 9.95 8.06
CA ALA A 176 26.56 11.23 8.26
C ALA A 176 25.99 12.32 7.34
N VAL A 177 25.58 11.94 6.13
CA VAL A 177 24.67 12.71 5.27
C VAL A 177 23.58 11.77 4.78
N THR A 178 22.31 12.08 5.08
CA THR A 178 21.16 11.29 4.60
C THR A 178 20.42 12.08 3.52
N ILE A 179 20.20 11.44 2.38
CA ILE A 179 19.49 11.99 1.22
C ILE A 179 18.21 11.18 1.03
N TYR A 180 17.07 11.83 1.17
CA TYR A 180 15.77 11.23 0.92
C TYR A 180 15.29 11.57 -0.48
N ILE A 181 15.10 10.55 -1.33
CA ILE A 181 14.57 10.73 -2.67
C ILE A 181 13.05 10.59 -2.62
N PRO A 182 12.29 11.63 -2.96
CA PRO A 182 10.84 11.55 -3.02
C PRO A 182 10.41 10.62 -4.18
N PRO A 183 9.33 9.85 -4.01
CA PRO A 183 8.74 9.07 -5.09
C PRO A 183 8.18 9.98 -6.19
N LEU A 184 8.08 9.48 -7.42
CA LEU A 184 7.70 10.27 -8.61
C LEU A 184 6.34 10.97 -8.45
N ARG A 185 5.42 10.34 -7.70
CA ARG A 185 4.11 10.93 -7.36
C ARG A 185 4.16 12.21 -6.54
N GLU A 186 5.26 12.48 -5.86
CA GLU A 186 5.46 13.73 -5.09
C GLU A 186 6.10 14.85 -5.92
N HIS A 187 6.49 14.56 -7.16
CA HIS A 187 7.12 15.52 -8.09
C HIS A 187 6.65 15.33 -9.54
N LEU A 188 5.34 15.20 -9.72
CA LEU A 188 4.69 14.99 -11.04
C LEU A 188 5.01 16.09 -12.07
N GLU A 189 5.35 17.30 -11.62
CA GLU A 189 5.76 18.42 -12.47
C GLU A 189 7.09 18.17 -13.21
N ASP A 190 7.86 17.18 -12.76
CA ASP A 190 9.14 16.81 -13.37
C ASP A 190 8.98 15.80 -14.52
N ILE A 191 7.79 15.19 -14.65
CA ILE A 191 7.48 14.18 -15.67
C ILE A 191 7.77 14.67 -17.10
N PRO A 192 7.36 15.87 -17.53
CA PRO A 192 7.62 16.32 -18.90
C PRO A 192 9.11 16.36 -19.25
N GLU A 193 9.96 16.73 -18.30
CA GLU A 193 11.41 16.81 -18.51
C GLU A 193 12.05 15.42 -18.51
N LEU A 194 11.60 14.54 -17.60
CA LEU A 194 12.01 13.14 -17.58
C LEU A 194 11.67 12.43 -18.89
N VAL A 195 10.46 12.62 -19.39
CA VAL A 195 9.98 12.05 -20.66
C VAL A 195 10.81 12.55 -21.84
N ALA A 196 11.09 13.85 -21.90
CA ALA A 196 11.93 14.42 -22.96
C ALA A 196 13.34 13.81 -22.95
N ALA A 197 13.93 13.65 -21.77
CA ALA A 197 15.24 13.03 -21.60
C ALA A 197 15.25 11.56 -22.07
N PHE A 198 14.25 10.78 -21.67
CA PHE A 198 14.12 9.38 -22.10
C PHE A 198 13.96 9.25 -23.62
N ILE A 199 13.13 10.09 -24.24
CA ILE A 199 12.97 10.10 -25.70
C ILE A 199 14.28 10.43 -26.40
N GLN A 200 15.03 11.43 -25.90
CA GLN A 200 16.30 11.81 -26.48
C GLN A 200 17.33 10.66 -26.39
N LYS A 201 17.42 10.01 -25.22
CA LYS A 201 18.25 8.81 -25.00
C LYS A 201 17.88 7.67 -25.95
N LEU A 202 16.59 7.38 -26.10
CA LEU A 202 16.08 6.33 -26.98
C LEU A 202 16.28 6.64 -28.46
N ASN A 203 16.09 7.89 -28.89
CA ASN A 203 16.34 8.33 -30.26
C ASN A 203 17.79 8.09 -30.69
N ARG A 204 18.75 8.38 -29.82
CA ARG A 204 20.17 8.12 -30.09
C ARG A 204 20.49 6.63 -30.16
N ARG A 205 20.01 5.86 -29.18
CA ARG A 205 20.24 4.41 -29.11
C ARG A 205 19.63 3.67 -30.30
N LEU A 206 18.38 4.02 -30.67
CA LEU A 206 17.60 3.33 -31.69
C LEU A 206 17.67 4.00 -33.07
N LYS A 207 18.44 5.09 -33.21
CA LYS A 207 18.57 5.90 -34.44
C LYS A 207 17.22 6.34 -35.02
N ARG A 208 16.32 6.79 -34.14
CA ARG A 208 14.98 7.32 -34.49
C ARG A 208 14.88 8.81 -34.19
N ASN A 209 13.83 9.45 -34.69
CA ASN A 209 13.57 10.88 -34.49
C ASN A 209 12.15 11.15 -34.00
N ILE A 210 11.84 10.66 -32.79
CA ILE A 210 10.60 11.00 -32.08
C ILE A 210 10.79 12.37 -31.43
N LEU A 211 9.91 13.32 -31.72
CA LEU A 211 9.95 14.70 -31.24
C LEU A 211 9.44 14.85 -29.81
N GLY A 212 8.53 13.98 -29.37
CA GLY A 212 7.94 14.06 -28.04
C GLY A 212 6.69 13.19 -27.87
N VAL A 213 6.00 13.42 -26.77
CA VAL A 213 4.70 12.82 -26.45
C VAL A 213 3.58 13.80 -26.78
N HIS A 214 2.46 13.30 -27.33
CA HIS A 214 1.30 14.13 -27.60
C HIS A 214 0.77 14.79 -26.31
N PRO A 215 0.31 16.06 -26.32
CA PRO A 215 -0.13 16.76 -25.11
C PRO A 215 -1.15 16.02 -24.26
N ASP A 216 -2.15 15.38 -24.89
CA ASP A 216 -3.17 14.58 -24.18
C ASP A 216 -2.55 13.39 -23.43
N ILE A 217 -1.54 12.78 -24.03
CA ILE A 217 -0.81 11.66 -23.44
C ILE A 217 0.11 12.16 -22.32
N MET A 218 0.69 13.35 -22.45
CA MET A 218 1.48 13.97 -21.39
C MET A 218 0.63 14.27 -20.15
N GLN A 219 -0.59 14.81 -20.32
CA GLN A 219 -1.49 15.02 -19.20
C GLN A 219 -1.83 13.71 -18.46
N ASN A 220 -2.00 12.63 -19.20
CA ASN A 220 -2.26 11.31 -18.65
C ASN A 220 -1.07 10.78 -17.83
N LEU A 221 0.16 10.97 -18.33
CA LEU A 221 1.37 10.64 -17.58
C LEU A 221 1.46 11.43 -16.26
N THR A 222 1.10 12.72 -16.26
CA THR A 222 1.13 13.56 -15.05
C THR A 222 0.03 13.21 -14.02
N LYS A 223 -1.06 12.56 -14.43
CA LYS A 223 -2.17 12.16 -13.53
C LYS A 223 -1.98 10.78 -12.89
N TYR A 224 -1.05 9.98 -13.40
CA TYR A 224 -0.80 8.63 -12.91
C TYR A 224 0.05 8.65 -11.63
N SER A 225 -0.17 7.69 -10.74
CA SER A 225 0.46 7.66 -9.41
C SER A 225 1.84 7.00 -9.36
N TRP A 226 2.33 6.45 -10.48
CA TRP A 226 3.68 5.91 -10.66
C TRP A 226 4.19 5.02 -9.50
N PRO A 227 3.51 3.90 -9.18
CA PRO A 227 3.94 3.00 -8.10
C PRO A 227 5.33 2.39 -8.31
N GLY A 228 5.79 2.22 -9.55
CA GLY A 228 7.15 1.80 -9.88
C GLY A 228 8.11 2.99 -10.12
N ASN A 229 7.68 4.19 -9.74
CA ASN A 229 8.44 5.44 -9.78
C ASN A 229 9.02 5.74 -11.17
N VAL A 230 10.22 6.32 -11.23
CA VAL A 230 10.83 6.78 -12.46
C VAL A 230 11.21 5.62 -13.38
N ARG A 231 11.55 4.45 -12.82
CA ARG A 231 11.83 3.24 -13.61
C ARG A 231 10.60 2.75 -14.37
N GLU A 232 9.41 2.82 -13.77
CA GLU A 232 8.15 2.52 -14.47
C GLU A 232 7.90 3.52 -15.59
N LEU A 233 8.10 4.82 -15.35
CA LEU A 233 8.00 5.85 -16.38
C LEU A 233 8.96 5.59 -17.55
N GLU A 234 10.23 5.27 -17.28
CA GLU A 234 11.21 4.95 -18.31
C GLU A 234 10.75 3.75 -19.15
N ASN A 235 10.29 2.67 -18.50
CA ASN A 235 9.80 1.46 -19.18
C ASN A 235 8.57 1.73 -20.05
N VAL A 236 7.64 2.57 -19.58
CA VAL A 236 6.45 2.97 -20.35
C VAL A 236 6.87 3.75 -21.59
N ILE A 237 7.74 4.74 -21.44
CA ILE A 237 8.22 5.57 -22.55
C ILE A 237 9.04 4.74 -23.54
N GLU A 238 9.85 3.80 -23.06
CA GLU A 238 10.60 2.88 -23.91
C GLU A 238 9.67 2.01 -24.76
N ASN A 239 8.67 1.39 -24.15
CA ASN A 239 7.67 0.61 -24.89
C ASN A 239 6.91 1.48 -25.90
N ALA A 240 6.43 2.65 -25.47
CA ALA A 240 5.70 3.57 -26.33
C ALA A 240 6.55 4.07 -27.53
N HIS A 241 7.84 4.30 -27.29
CA HIS A 241 8.81 4.67 -28.33
C HIS A 241 8.98 3.55 -29.36
N LEU A 242 9.15 2.30 -28.91
CA LEU A 242 9.30 1.14 -29.79
C LEU A 242 8.11 0.97 -30.74
N PHE A 243 6.88 1.08 -30.22
CA PHE A 243 5.66 0.85 -31.01
C PHE A 243 5.12 2.09 -31.73
N SER A 244 5.68 3.27 -31.50
CA SER A 244 5.27 4.47 -32.23
C SER A 244 5.58 4.35 -33.72
N LYS A 245 4.62 4.71 -34.58
CA LYS A 245 4.81 4.73 -36.05
C LYS A 245 5.11 6.13 -36.60
N GLY A 246 5.02 7.17 -35.76
CA GLY A 246 5.14 8.57 -36.17
C GLY A 246 6.27 9.32 -35.47
N LYS A 247 6.31 10.65 -35.67
CA LYS A 247 7.23 11.56 -34.95
C LYS A 247 6.78 11.87 -33.52
N TRP A 248 5.56 11.49 -33.14
CA TRP A 248 5.00 11.73 -31.81
C TRP A 248 4.55 10.42 -31.20
N ILE A 249 4.72 10.28 -29.88
CA ILE A 249 4.10 9.19 -29.12
C ILE A 249 2.65 9.57 -28.85
N THR A 250 1.74 8.81 -29.45
CA THR A 250 0.28 9.01 -29.32
C THR A 250 -0.39 7.92 -28.50
N ARG A 251 0.37 6.92 -28.03
CA ARG A 251 -0.09 5.75 -27.27
C ARG A 251 0.99 5.30 -26.28
N LEU A 252 0.61 4.89 -25.07
CA LEU A 252 1.53 4.51 -23.97
C LEU A 252 1.69 3.00 -23.78
N GLY A 253 1.04 2.21 -24.64
CA GLY A 253 0.94 0.76 -24.49
C GLY A 253 -0.35 0.37 -23.77
N VAL A 254 -0.87 -0.83 -24.10
CA VAL A 254 -2.23 -1.28 -23.74
C VAL A 254 -2.46 -1.24 -22.23
N LYS A 255 -1.51 -1.75 -21.44
CA LYS A 255 -1.61 -1.84 -19.97
C LYS A 255 -1.74 -0.49 -19.26
N LEU A 256 -0.92 0.50 -19.60
CA LEU A 256 -1.01 1.83 -18.96
C LEU A 256 -2.22 2.62 -19.50
N GLU A 257 -2.63 2.39 -20.75
CA GLU A 257 -3.88 2.95 -21.28
C GLU A 257 -5.10 2.38 -20.55
N GLU A 258 -5.11 1.09 -20.20
CA GLU A 258 -6.13 0.44 -19.37
C GLU A 258 -6.09 0.93 -17.93
N ASP A 259 -4.89 1.06 -17.32
CA ASP A 259 -4.72 1.57 -15.96
C ASP A 259 -5.17 3.03 -15.86
N ILE A 260 -4.80 3.89 -16.82
CA ILE A 260 -5.22 5.30 -16.87
C ILE A 260 -6.70 5.42 -17.24
N GLN A 261 -7.24 4.59 -18.15
CA GLN A 261 -8.67 4.55 -18.40
C GLN A 261 -9.44 4.03 -17.19
N SER A 262 -8.88 3.12 -16.40
CA SER A 262 -9.45 2.68 -15.12
C SER A 262 -9.33 3.76 -14.05
N LEU A 263 -8.27 4.58 -14.05
CA LEU A 263 -8.09 5.71 -13.16
C LEU A 263 -9.02 6.86 -13.52
N VAL A 264 -9.20 7.15 -14.81
CA VAL A 264 -10.17 8.12 -15.35
C VAL A 264 -11.60 7.63 -15.19
N ARG A 265 -11.88 6.33 -15.30
CA ARG A 265 -13.14 5.72 -14.88
C ARG A 265 -13.29 5.79 -13.35
N SER A 266 -12.23 5.63 -12.55
CA SER A 266 -12.32 5.67 -11.08
C SER A 266 -12.40 7.09 -10.49
N THR A 267 -11.89 8.09 -11.20
CA THR A 267 -11.94 9.53 -10.84
C THR A 267 -13.10 10.25 -11.54
N GLY A 268 -13.69 9.64 -12.57
CA GLY A 268 -14.85 10.13 -13.31
C GLY A 268 -16.13 9.32 -13.12
N GLU A 269 -16.12 8.16 -12.43
CA GLU A 269 -17.34 7.47 -11.98
C GLU A 269 -17.83 8.09 -10.69
N ILE A 270 -18.49 9.21 -10.93
CA ILE A 270 -19.66 9.68 -10.21
C ILE A 270 -20.47 8.48 -9.69
N SER A 271 -20.58 8.33 -8.37
CA SER A 271 -21.61 7.46 -7.77
C SER A 271 -22.96 8.18 -7.84
N THR A 272 -23.47 8.40 -9.04
CA THR A 272 -24.86 8.76 -9.28
C THR A 272 -25.45 7.68 -10.16
N SER A 273 -26.35 6.90 -9.58
CA SER A 273 -27.13 5.80 -10.13
C SER A 273 -26.69 4.41 -9.67
N LEU A 274 -27.70 3.69 -9.18
CA LEU A 274 -27.72 2.34 -8.62
C LEU A 274 -26.85 1.35 -9.40
N ASP A 275 -25.79 0.87 -8.77
CA ASP A 275 -24.91 -0.15 -9.34
C ASP A 275 -25.55 -1.56 -9.16
N PRO A 276 -25.63 -2.42 -10.19
CA PRO A 276 -26.32 -3.72 -10.12
C PRO A 276 -25.68 -4.77 -9.18
N GLY A 277 -24.56 -4.44 -8.52
CA GLY A 277 -23.80 -5.32 -7.62
C GLY A 277 -23.95 -5.00 -6.12
N GLU A 278 -24.87 -4.12 -5.72
CA GLU A 278 -24.98 -3.65 -4.33
C GLU A 278 -25.55 -4.72 -3.36
N PHE A 279 -24.74 -5.09 -2.36
CA PHE A 279 -25.14 -6.03 -1.30
C PHE A 279 -25.92 -5.32 -0.19
N TYR A 280 -27.24 -5.51 -0.15
CA TYR A 280 -28.10 -5.00 0.94
C TYR A 280 -28.21 -6.00 2.09
N LEU A 281 -28.49 -5.52 3.31
CA LEU A 281 -28.88 -6.41 4.40
C LEU A 281 -30.30 -6.93 4.14
N PRO A 282 -30.51 -8.24 4.01
CA PRO A 282 -31.86 -8.76 3.93
C PRO A 282 -32.58 -8.41 5.22
N SER A 283 -33.70 -7.70 5.08
CA SER A 283 -34.47 -7.22 6.23
C SER A 283 -34.78 -8.36 7.19
N LYS A 284 -35.03 -9.58 6.71
CA LYS A 284 -35.31 -10.79 7.49
C LYS A 284 -34.14 -11.30 8.37
N ALA A 285 -32.88 -11.13 7.95
CA ALA A 285 -31.70 -11.63 8.66
C ALA A 285 -31.33 -10.83 9.90
N LEU A 286 -31.77 -9.57 10.00
CA LEU A 286 -31.50 -8.73 11.16
C LEU A 286 -32.36 -9.12 12.37
N SER A 287 -31.77 -9.12 13.56
CA SER A 287 -32.54 -9.28 14.81
C SER A 287 -33.52 -8.12 15.01
N THR A 288 -34.67 -8.37 15.65
CA THR A 288 -35.70 -7.36 15.89
C THR A 288 -35.17 -6.15 16.68
N SER A 289 -34.18 -6.37 17.55
CA SER A 289 -33.49 -5.32 18.31
C SER A 289 -32.62 -4.46 17.40
N LEU A 290 -31.80 -5.08 16.54
CA LEU A 290 -30.91 -4.37 15.62
C LEU A 290 -31.70 -3.57 14.57
N ARG A 291 -32.80 -4.13 14.03
CA ARG A 291 -33.70 -3.41 13.11
C ARG A 291 -34.28 -2.15 13.75
N ARG A 292 -34.74 -2.24 15.01
CA ARG A 292 -35.27 -1.09 15.75
C ARG A 292 -34.20 -0.02 15.94
N LYS A 293 -32.96 -0.40 16.26
CA LYS A 293 -31.83 0.54 16.36
C LYS A 293 -31.51 1.21 15.02
N ILE A 294 -31.46 0.43 13.92
CA ILE A 294 -31.26 0.96 12.56
C ILE A 294 -32.36 1.96 12.18
N GLN A 295 -33.63 1.60 12.42
CA GLN A 295 -34.76 2.46 12.10
C GLN A 295 -34.79 3.74 12.94
N SER A 296 -34.42 3.65 14.23
CA SER A 296 -34.31 4.80 15.12
C SER A 296 -33.16 5.73 14.69
N ALA A 297 -32.00 5.15 14.38
CA ALA A 297 -30.87 5.89 13.85
C ALA A 297 -31.24 6.58 12.53
N ALA A 298 -31.86 5.88 11.58
CA ALA A 298 -32.23 6.40 10.27
C ALA A 298 -33.12 7.66 10.34
N LYS A 299 -34.04 7.71 11.31
CA LYS A 299 -34.95 8.85 11.55
C LYS A 299 -34.28 10.08 12.19
N SER A 300 -33.08 9.94 12.72
CA SER A 300 -32.34 11.01 13.37
C SER A 300 -31.22 11.56 12.48
N PRO A 301 -30.97 12.89 12.50
CA PRO A 301 -29.80 13.48 11.87
C PRO A 301 -28.50 13.27 12.69
N ALA A 302 -28.58 12.66 13.88
CA ALA A 302 -27.42 12.43 14.72
C ALA A 302 -26.41 11.47 14.07
N GLY A 303 -25.13 11.66 14.43
CA GLY A 303 -24.05 10.75 14.07
C GLY A 303 -24.32 9.33 14.57
N VAL A 304 -23.85 8.34 13.80
CA VAL A 304 -23.99 6.93 14.15
C VAL A 304 -22.61 6.29 14.23
N LEU A 305 -22.33 5.60 15.33
CA LEU A 305 -21.14 4.79 15.53
C LEU A 305 -21.52 3.31 15.52
N ILE A 306 -20.96 2.57 14.58
CA ILE A 306 -21.13 1.12 14.44
C ILE A 306 -19.90 0.45 15.05
N LEU A 307 -20.15 -0.51 15.95
CA LEU A 307 -19.12 -1.32 16.61
C LEU A 307 -19.34 -2.78 16.24
N GLY A 308 -18.27 -3.49 15.89
CA GLY A 308 -18.34 -4.93 15.61
C GLY A 308 -17.05 -5.43 14.99
N GLU A 309 -16.79 -6.73 15.14
CA GLU A 309 -15.60 -7.37 14.57
C GLU A 309 -15.51 -7.19 13.04
N GLU A 310 -14.30 -7.32 12.50
CA GLU A 310 -14.08 -7.27 11.06
C GLU A 310 -14.96 -8.32 10.35
N GLY A 311 -15.54 -7.95 9.20
CA GLY A 311 -16.37 -8.86 8.41
C GLY A 311 -17.79 -9.09 8.93
N THR A 312 -18.24 -8.38 9.96
CA THR A 312 -19.62 -8.44 10.49
C THR A 312 -20.69 -7.76 9.62
N GLY A 313 -20.30 -7.17 8.47
CA GLY A 313 -21.24 -6.50 7.57
C GLY A 313 -21.58 -5.05 7.97
N SER A 314 -20.66 -4.35 8.64
CA SER A 314 -20.84 -2.95 9.07
C SER A 314 -21.22 -1.99 7.93
N HIS A 315 -20.66 -2.16 6.74
CA HIS A 315 -21.01 -1.38 5.55
C HIS A 315 -22.47 -1.60 5.13
N MET A 316 -22.97 -2.83 5.24
CA MET A 316 -24.36 -3.15 4.90
C MET A 316 -25.31 -2.47 5.90
N VAL A 317 -24.94 -2.45 7.19
CA VAL A 317 -25.71 -1.74 8.23
C VAL A 317 -25.72 -0.24 7.96
N GLY A 318 -24.57 0.36 7.64
CA GLY A 318 -24.46 1.78 7.28
C GLY A 318 -25.33 2.16 6.09
N ARG A 319 -25.32 1.34 5.02
CA ARG A 319 -26.19 1.53 3.85
C ARG A 319 -27.66 1.40 4.17
N GLU A 320 -28.05 0.45 5.01
CA GLU A 320 -29.46 0.28 5.40
C GLU A 320 -29.98 1.48 6.22
N ILE A 321 -29.13 2.06 7.07
CA ILE A 321 -29.44 3.31 7.78
C ILE A 321 -29.63 4.46 6.78
N HIS A 322 -28.70 4.61 5.83
CA HIS A 322 -28.79 5.63 4.80
C HIS A 322 -30.07 5.51 3.98
N ARG A 323 -30.38 4.31 3.48
CA ARG A 323 -31.56 3.99 2.66
C ARG A 323 -32.88 4.30 3.37
N GLN A 324 -32.96 4.10 4.68
CA GLN A 324 -34.14 4.39 5.49
C GLN A 324 -34.24 5.85 5.97
N SER A 325 -33.23 6.67 5.68
CA SER A 325 -33.14 8.04 6.18
C SER A 325 -33.62 9.08 5.17
N SER A 326 -33.80 10.32 5.61
CA SER A 326 -34.04 11.47 4.72
C SER A 326 -32.90 11.76 3.74
N TYR A 327 -31.70 11.20 3.98
CA TYR A 327 -30.50 11.37 3.17
C TYR A 327 -30.41 10.36 2.01
N ALA A 328 -31.35 9.42 1.90
CA ALA A 328 -31.34 8.33 0.91
C ALA A 328 -31.36 8.80 -0.57
N LYS A 329 -31.72 10.07 -0.81
CA LYS A 329 -31.69 10.68 -2.15
C LYS A 329 -30.30 11.18 -2.55
N GLY A 330 -29.42 11.41 -1.56
CA GLY A 330 -28.05 11.82 -1.79
C GLY A 330 -27.09 10.61 -1.87
N PRO A 331 -25.83 10.83 -2.23
CA PRO A 331 -24.85 9.76 -2.38
C PRO A 331 -24.43 9.14 -1.03
N PHE A 332 -24.02 7.88 -1.06
CA PHE A 332 -23.41 7.17 0.07
C PHE A 332 -21.91 6.99 -0.18
N VAL A 333 -21.09 7.89 0.38
CA VAL A 333 -19.65 7.95 0.17
C VAL A 333 -18.94 7.16 1.26
N ILE A 334 -18.16 6.15 0.88
CA ILE A 334 -17.35 5.36 1.83
C ILE A 334 -15.93 5.90 1.83
N VAL A 335 -15.46 6.33 3.00
CA VAL A 335 -14.07 6.70 3.24
C VAL A 335 -13.43 5.60 4.07
N ASN A 336 -12.44 4.93 3.50
CA ASN A 336 -11.69 3.93 4.23
C ASN A 336 -10.50 4.58 4.94
N CYS A 337 -10.65 4.84 6.24
CA CYS A 337 -9.73 5.65 7.02
C CYS A 337 -8.35 5.00 7.17
N ASP A 338 -8.28 3.67 7.11
CA ASP A 338 -7.02 2.93 7.22
C ASP A 338 -6.21 2.89 5.90
N THR A 339 -6.78 3.40 4.82
CA THR A 339 -6.09 3.58 3.52
C THR A 339 -5.70 5.02 3.25
N ILE A 340 -6.01 5.94 4.17
CA ILE A 340 -5.54 7.31 4.04
C ILE A 340 -4.02 7.31 4.32
N PRO A 341 -3.20 7.75 3.36
CA PRO A 341 -1.75 7.78 3.50
C PRO A 341 -1.30 8.43 4.83
N PRO A 342 -0.45 7.78 5.65
CA PRO A 342 0.09 8.36 6.89
C PRO A 342 0.74 9.73 6.68
N GLU A 343 1.28 9.98 5.49
CA GLU A 343 1.98 11.20 5.09
C GLU A 343 1.06 12.43 5.06
N LEU A 344 -0.26 12.25 4.92
CA LEU A 344 -1.27 13.31 5.10
C LEU A 344 -1.40 13.73 6.57
N PHE A 345 -0.81 12.98 7.50
CA PHE A 345 -0.96 13.18 8.94
C PHE A 345 0.35 13.56 9.66
N GLU A 346 1.51 13.35 9.04
CA GLU A 346 2.81 13.35 9.76
C GLU A 346 3.79 14.49 9.42
N LYS A 347 3.57 15.30 8.36
CA LYS A 347 4.48 16.43 8.09
C LYS A 347 4.17 17.60 9.04
N GLU A 348 4.95 17.77 10.11
CA GLU A 348 4.77 18.90 11.06
C GLU A 348 6.00 19.81 11.22
N LEU A 349 7.05 19.69 10.41
CA LEU A 349 8.32 20.33 10.78
C LEU A 349 8.48 21.82 10.41
N PHE A 350 7.74 22.41 9.47
CA PHE A 350 7.88 23.85 9.18
C PHE A 350 6.61 24.51 8.65
N GLY A 351 5.82 25.14 9.52
CA GLY A 351 4.85 26.20 9.16
C GLY A 351 3.43 25.73 8.81
N ASN A 352 2.48 26.65 9.00
CA ASN A 352 1.03 26.46 9.04
C ASN A 352 0.32 25.88 7.78
N SER A 353 1.01 25.37 6.75
CA SER A 353 0.39 25.08 5.45
C SER A 353 -0.15 23.65 5.26
N ILE A 354 0.04 22.74 6.21
CA ILE A 354 -0.27 21.30 6.03
C ILE A 354 -1.67 20.93 6.55
N PHE A 355 -2.21 21.77 7.44
CA PHE A 355 -3.59 21.65 7.90
C PHE A 355 -4.60 21.84 6.75
N GLU A 356 -4.25 22.58 5.70
CA GLU A 356 -5.12 22.89 4.57
C GLU A 356 -5.31 21.68 3.63
N ASP A 357 -4.27 20.88 3.35
CA ASP A 357 -4.35 19.76 2.40
C ASP A 357 -5.22 18.60 2.91
N THR A 358 -5.06 18.20 4.17
CA THR A 358 -5.87 17.12 4.78
C THR A 358 -7.31 17.57 5.00
N GLN A 359 -7.50 18.85 5.29
CA GLN A 359 -8.81 19.48 5.34
C GLN A 359 -9.45 19.49 3.96
N GLU A 360 -8.75 19.91 2.90
CA GLU A 360 -9.22 19.90 1.51
C GLU A 360 -9.59 18.48 1.04
N HIS A 361 -8.83 17.47 1.47
CA HIS A 361 -9.12 16.08 1.15
C HIS A 361 -10.44 15.60 1.77
N PHE A 362 -10.67 15.88 3.05
CA PHE A 362 -11.94 15.56 3.72
C PHE A 362 -13.09 16.43 3.21
N GLU A 363 -12.86 17.72 2.94
CA GLU A 363 -13.80 18.61 2.26
C GLU A 363 -14.21 18.05 0.91
N GLY A 364 -13.28 17.47 0.14
CA GLY A 364 -13.55 16.76 -1.11
C GLY A 364 -14.56 15.63 -0.94
N TYR A 365 -14.37 14.76 0.07
CA TYR A 365 -15.36 13.71 0.37
C TYR A 365 -16.69 14.27 0.86
N MET A 366 -16.69 15.36 1.63
CA MET A 366 -17.92 16.01 2.07
C MET A 366 -18.68 16.63 0.89
N HIS A 367 -17.97 17.29 -0.02
CA HIS A 367 -18.55 17.83 -1.26
C HIS A 367 -19.11 16.73 -2.15
N GLN A 368 -18.40 15.62 -2.30
CA GLN A 368 -18.91 14.44 -3.02
C GLN A 368 -20.16 13.86 -2.37
N ALA A 369 -20.23 13.89 -1.05
CA ALA A 369 -21.38 13.40 -0.32
C ALA A 369 -22.59 14.35 -0.42
N GLU A 370 -22.40 15.62 -0.80
CA GLU A 370 -23.44 16.66 -0.90
C GLU A 370 -24.42 16.65 0.29
N SER A 371 -25.67 16.24 0.07
CA SER A 371 -26.74 16.11 1.08
C SER A 371 -27.04 14.65 1.45
N GLY A 372 -26.07 13.76 1.20
CA GLY A 372 -26.12 12.32 1.40
C GLY A 372 -25.46 11.88 2.70
N THR A 373 -24.67 10.82 2.64
CA THR A 373 -24.04 10.21 3.83
C THR A 373 -22.58 9.89 3.58
N LEU A 374 -21.73 10.33 4.51
CA LEU A 374 -20.33 9.98 4.61
C LEU A 374 -20.16 8.82 5.60
N PHE A 375 -19.61 7.70 5.13
CA PHE A 375 -19.36 6.50 5.92
C PHE A 375 -17.85 6.32 6.16
N LEU A 376 -17.41 6.56 7.40
CA LEU A 376 -16.01 6.45 7.83
C LEU A 376 -15.73 5.01 8.32
N TYR A 377 -14.99 4.23 7.55
CA TYR A 377 -14.62 2.86 7.90
C TYR A 377 -13.27 2.82 8.63
N GLU A 378 -13.21 2.10 9.76
CA GLU A 378 -12.06 2.04 10.68
C GLU A 378 -11.63 3.42 11.20
N VAL A 379 -12.56 4.11 11.86
CA VAL A 379 -12.38 5.49 12.33
C VAL A 379 -11.23 5.67 13.32
N THR A 380 -10.82 4.60 14.02
CA THR A 380 -9.67 4.59 14.95
C THR A 380 -8.32 4.63 14.23
N ALA A 381 -8.29 4.40 12.91
CA ALA A 381 -7.11 4.59 12.09
C ALA A 381 -6.83 6.07 11.79
N ILE A 382 -7.82 6.97 11.95
CA ILE A 382 -7.62 8.41 11.77
C ILE A 382 -6.75 8.93 12.93
N PRO A 383 -5.66 9.64 12.68
CA PRO A 383 -4.86 10.21 13.77
C PRO A 383 -5.64 11.18 14.63
N TYR A 384 -5.36 11.16 15.94
CA TYR A 384 -6.13 11.88 16.97
C TYR A 384 -6.33 13.37 16.64
N ARG A 385 -5.30 14.05 16.13
CA ARG A 385 -5.37 15.49 15.79
C ARG A 385 -6.36 15.78 14.65
N ILE A 386 -6.46 14.90 13.66
CA ILE A 386 -7.41 15.04 12.55
C ILE A 386 -8.84 14.75 13.01
N GLN A 387 -9.02 13.84 13.96
CA GLN A 387 -10.35 13.63 14.56
C GLN A 387 -10.87 14.91 15.23
N VAL A 388 -10.00 15.68 15.90
CA VAL A 388 -10.35 16.97 16.49
C VAL A 388 -10.71 18.01 15.42
N LEU A 389 -10.06 17.98 14.26
CA LEU A 389 -10.42 18.84 13.12
C LEU A 389 -11.78 18.43 12.52
N LEU A 390 -12.00 17.13 12.31
CA LEU A 390 -13.26 16.59 11.80
C LEU A 390 -14.43 16.90 12.75
N CYS A 391 -14.21 16.89 14.06
CA CYS A 391 -15.19 17.40 15.02
C CYS A 391 -15.64 18.81 14.68
N ARG A 392 -14.69 19.74 14.47
CA ARG A 392 -14.98 21.15 14.16
C ARG A 392 -15.65 21.31 12.81
N LEU A 393 -15.24 20.54 11.81
CA LEU A 393 -15.88 20.51 10.49
C LEU A 393 -17.34 20.05 10.58
N PHE A 394 -17.62 19.02 11.38
CA PHE A 394 -18.98 18.54 11.61
C PHE A 394 -19.82 19.44 12.54
N GLU A 395 -19.24 20.47 13.16
CA GLU A 395 -19.91 21.50 13.98
C GLU A 395 -20.34 22.73 13.16
N ALA A 396 -19.82 22.93 11.95
CA ALA A 396 -19.94 24.15 11.15
C ALA A 396 -21.36 24.48 10.61
N ASP A 397 -22.40 23.94 11.24
CA ASP A 397 -23.80 24.31 11.00
C ASP A 397 -24.19 25.60 11.77
N ARG A 398 -23.33 26.14 12.66
CA ARG A 398 -23.65 27.34 13.46
C ARG A 398 -22.59 28.44 13.56
N MET A 399 -21.31 28.20 13.25
CA MET A 399 -20.31 29.27 13.11
C MET A 399 -19.24 28.88 12.10
N ARG A 400 -19.03 29.74 11.09
CA ARG A 400 -17.97 29.60 10.09
C ARG A 400 -16.63 29.94 10.76
N PRO A 401 -15.68 29.00 10.90
CA PRO A 401 -14.33 29.38 11.28
C PRO A 401 -13.66 30.08 10.08
N THR A 402 -12.92 31.15 10.33
CA THR A 402 -12.11 31.86 9.32
C THR A 402 -10.94 30.98 8.86
N GLY A 403 -10.80 30.75 7.56
CA GLY A 403 -9.69 29.98 6.96
C GLY A 403 -10.06 28.83 6.01
N PHE A 404 -11.35 28.64 5.68
CA PHE A 404 -11.84 27.54 4.85
C PHE A 404 -12.13 28.00 3.41
N SER A 405 -11.78 27.20 2.39
CA SER A 405 -11.76 27.63 0.99
C SER A 405 -13.07 27.46 0.21
N ARG A 406 -14.12 26.76 0.71
CA ARG A 406 -15.41 26.57 0.00
C ARG A 406 -16.61 26.40 0.95
N ASP A 407 -17.82 26.69 0.48
CA ASP A 407 -19.08 26.48 1.22
C ASP A 407 -19.34 24.97 1.44
N LEU A 408 -19.14 24.49 2.67
CA LEU A 408 -19.43 23.09 3.06
C LEU A 408 -20.93 22.74 2.90
N PRO A 409 -21.27 21.47 2.58
CA PRO A 409 -22.65 21.05 2.44
C PRO A 409 -23.42 21.12 3.77
N LYS A 410 -24.57 21.80 3.77
CA LYS A 410 -25.40 22.06 4.97
C LYS A 410 -26.21 20.86 5.48
N ASN A 411 -26.15 19.71 4.81
CA ASN A 411 -27.04 18.58 5.10
C ASN A 411 -26.34 17.23 4.93
N LEU A 412 -25.14 17.11 5.52
CA LEU A 412 -24.32 15.91 5.47
C LEU A 412 -24.57 15.02 6.69
N ARG A 413 -24.83 13.73 6.46
CA ARG A 413 -24.88 12.72 7.52
C ARG A 413 -23.55 12.00 7.66
N VAL A 414 -23.11 11.74 8.89
CA VAL A 414 -21.89 10.96 9.17
C VAL A 414 -22.23 9.66 9.88
N ILE A 415 -21.72 8.55 9.35
CA ILE A 415 -21.76 7.22 9.97
C ILE A 415 -20.31 6.75 10.09
N ALA A 416 -19.91 6.21 11.24
CA ALA A 416 -18.56 5.71 11.46
C ALA A 416 -18.59 4.25 11.91
N TYR A 417 -17.52 3.52 11.61
CA TYR A 417 -17.30 2.14 12.02
C TYR A 417 -15.90 1.95 12.62
N THR A 418 -15.77 1.09 13.63
CA THR A 418 -14.48 0.59 14.13
C THR A 418 -14.60 -0.87 14.56
N SER A 419 -13.57 -1.66 14.26
CA SER A 419 -13.42 -3.01 14.79
C SER A 419 -12.72 -3.08 16.15
N GLN A 420 -12.04 -2.00 16.55
CA GLN A 420 -11.40 -1.91 17.87
C GLN A 420 -12.41 -1.76 19.01
N ASP A 421 -12.07 -2.33 20.17
CA ASP A 421 -12.81 -2.12 21.42
C ASP A 421 -12.83 -0.64 21.81
N LEU A 422 -14.02 -0.12 22.12
CA LEU A 422 -14.23 1.29 22.40
C LEU A 422 -13.49 1.78 23.65
N HIS A 423 -13.48 0.97 24.71
CA HIS A 423 -12.82 1.35 25.97
C HIS A 423 -11.31 1.41 25.76
N ARG A 424 -10.75 0.43 25.04
CA ARG A 424 -9.34 0.44 24.61
C ARG A 424 -9.02 1.64 23.74
N ALA A 425 -9.86 1.94 22.74
CA ALA A 425 -9.62 3.03 21.80
C ALA A 425 -9.59 4.41 22.48
N LEU A 426 -10.48 4.64 23.45
CA LEU A 426 -10.49 5.87 24.26
C LEU A 426 -9.28 5.94 25.21
N LYS A 427 -8.89 4.81 25.83
CA LYS A 427 -7.75 4.73 26.75
C LYS A 427 -6.42 4.97 26.06
N GLU A 428 -6.23 4.39 24.87
CA GLU A 428 -5.02 4.49 24.06
C GLU A 428 -4.97 5.79 23.23
N LYS A 429 -6.01 6.64 23.33
CA LYS A 429 -6.16 7.87 22.53
C LYS A 429 -6.15 7.63 21.01
N SER A 430 -6.58 6.44 20.57
CA SER A 430 -6.86 6.19 19.15
C SER A 430 -8.24 6.73 18.73
N LEU A 431 -9.11 7.05 19.69
CA LEU A 431 -10.36 7.79 19.45
C LEU A 431 -10.47 8.98 20.41
N SER A 432 -10.70 10.18 19.87
CA SER A 432 -10.87 11.39 20.68
C SER A 432 -12.26 11.45 21.31
N VAL A 433 -12.33 11.93 22.55
CA VAL A 433 -13.59 12.01 23.32
C VAL A 433 -14.61 12.92 22.64
N GLY A 434 -14.16 14.03 22.05
CA GLY A 434 -15.03 14.94 21.30
C GLY A 434 -15.62 14.27 20.06
N PHE A 435 -14.81 13.51 19.32
CA PHE A 435 -15.25 12.83 18.10
C PHE A 435 -16.16 11.66 18.40
N TYR A 436 -15.84 10.89 19.44
CA TYR A 436 -16.71 9.87 19.99
C TYR A 436 -18.08 10.46 20.36
N THR A 437 -18.13 11.53 21.17
CA THR A 437 -19.39 12.14 21.62
C THR A 437 -20.27 12.59 20.46
N ARG A 438 -19.65 13.05 19.36
CA ARG A 438 -20.35 13.46 18.14
C ARG A 438 -20.91 12.28 17.36
N LEU A 439 -20.15 11.20 17.25
CA LEU A 439 -20.53 9.99 16.52
C LEU A 439 -21.46 9.07 17.33
N SER A 440 -21.43 9.17 18.66
CA SER A 440 -22.17 8.30 19.59
C SER A 440 -23.61 8.72 19.82
N GLY A 441 -24.21 9.54 18.94
CA GLY A 441 -25.64 9.85 18.99
C GLY A 441 -26.49 8.59 18.92
N PHE A 442 -26.06 7.64 18.08
CA PHE A 442 -26.50 6.24 18.13
C PHE A 442 -25.30 5.32 18.09
N VAL A 443 -25.20 4.41 19.06
CA VAL A 443 -24.20 3.35 19.05
C VAL A 443 -24.89 2.02 18.68
N ILE A 444 -24.46 1.45 17.57
CA ILE A 444 -24.99 0.18 17.04
C ILE A 444 -23.92 -0.89 17.16
N HIS A 445 -24.15 -1.85 18.04
CA HIS A 445 -23.30 -3.03 18.16
C HIS A 445 -23.79 -4.12 17.21
N ILE A 446 -22.90 -4.61 16.34
CA ILE A 446 -23.13 -5.75 15.47
C ILE A 446 -22.42 -6.94 16.12
N PRO A 447 -23.17 -7.92 16.63
CA PRO A 447 -22.54 -9.11 17.20
C PRO A 447 -21.89 -9.95 16.08
N PRO A 448 -20.82 -10.70 16.41
CA PRO A 448 -20.20 -11.63 15.47
C PRO A 448 -21.17 -12.76 15.09
N LEU A 449 -20.96 -13.35 13.91
CA LEU A 449 -21.89 -14.33 13.33
C LEU A 449 -22.06 -15.58 14.21
N ARG A 450 -21.02 -15.96 14.97
CA ARG A 450 -21.03 -17.08 15.92
C ARG A 450 -22.04 -16.94 17.05
N GLU A 451 -22.41 -15.70 17.39
CA GLU A 451 -23.43 -15.38 18.41
C GLU A 451 -24.84 -15.35 17.81
N GLN A 452 -24.97 -15.42 16.48
CA GLN A 452 -26.22 -15.35 15.73
C GLN A 452 -26.44 -16.61 14.89
N LYS A 453 -26.33 -17.79 15.53
CA LYS A 453 -26.37 -19.07 14.82
C LYS A 453 -27.66 -19.28 14.02
N GLU A 454 -28.78 -18.81 14.56
CA GLU A 454 -30.09 -18.84 13.91
C GLU A 454 -30.14 -18.00 12.62
N LYS A 455 -29.22 -17.06 12.43
CA LYS A 455 -29.14 -16.19 11.25
C LYS A 455 -28.19 -16.68 10.17
N ILE A 456 -27.30 -17.62 10.48
CA ILE A 456 -26.34 -18.18 9.50
C ILE A 456 -27.07 -18.68 8.25
N LEU A 457 -28.16 -19.43 8.43
CA LEU A 457 -28.92 -19.99 7.31
C LEU A 457 -29.65 -18.92 6.49
N GLU A 458 -30.16 -17.88 7.14
CA GLU A 458 -30.83 -16.76 6.47
C GLU A 458 -29.84 -15.96 5.60
N PHE A 459 -28.62 -15.76 6.10
CA PHE A 459 -27.54 -15.12 5.34
C PHE A 459 -27.01 -16.01 4.21
N ALA A 460 -26.86 -17.32 4.46
CA ALA A 460 -26.44 -18.29 3.46
C ALA A 460 -27.42 -18.32 2.27
N ASP A 461 -28.73 -18.44 2.55
CA ASP A 461 -29.79 -18.42 1.54
C ASP A 461 -29.82 -17.09 0.77
N TYR A 462 -29.63 -15.96 1.47
CA TYR A 462 -29.55 -14.64 0.85
C TYR A 462 -28.39 -14.54 -0.13
N PHE A 463 -27.16 -14.86 0.30
CA PHE A 463 -25.98 -14.82 -0.56
C PHE A 463 -26.12 -15.77 -1.73
N LEU A 464 -26.68 -16.96 -1.51
CA LEU A 464 -26.89 -17.94 -2.55
C LEU A 464 -27.82 -17.43 -3.65
N LYS A 465 -28.98 -16.88 -3.27
CA LYS A 465 -29.94 -16.28 -4.22
C LYS A 465 -29.32 -15.10 -4.97
N LEU A 466 -28.58 -14.26 -4.26
CA LEU A 466 -27.92 -13.11 -4.83
C LEU A 466 -26.89 -13.50 -5.89
N PHE A 467 -25.98 -14.41 -5.55
CA PHE A 467 -24.93 -14.87 -6.46
C PHE A 467 -25.50 -15.70 -7.62
N ALA A 468 -26.52 -16.51 -7.39
CA ALA A 468 -27.20 -17.23 -8.47
C ALA A 468 -27.84 -16.26 -9.47
N THR A 469 -28.48 -15.19 -8.98
CA THR A 469 -29.04 -14.13 -9.84
C THR A 469 -27.95 -13.43 -10.65
N GLN A 470 -26.81 -13.11 -10.03
CA GLN A 470 -25.65 -12.51 -10.71
C GLN A 470 -25.05 -13.43 -11.79
N GLN A 471 -25.02 -14.74 -11.55
CA GLN A 471 -24.58 -15.75 -12.51
C GLN A 471 -25.69 -16.17 -13.50
N GLN A 472 -26.84 -15.50 -13.50
CA GLN A 472 -28.00 -15.78 -14.37
C GLN A 472 -28.44 -17.25 -14.33
N ARG A 473 -28.39 -17.87 -13.15
CA ARG A 473 -28.73 -19.28 -12.93
C ARG A 473 -29.74 -19.45 -11.79
N PRO A 474 -30.56 -20.51 -11.79
CA PRO A 474 -31.48 -20.76 -10.70
C PRO A 474 -30.72 -21.00 -9.40
N ALA A 475 -31.20 -20.41 -8.30
CA ALA A 475 -30.61 -20.60 -6.98
C ALA A 475 -30.73 -22.08 -6.57
N PRO A 476 -29.61 -22.79 -6.35
CA PRO A 476 -29.69 -24.17 -5.91
C PRO A 476 -30.19 -24.27 -4.47
N ARG A 477 -30.66 -25.44 -4.06
CA ARG A 477 -30.95 -25.71 -2.64
C ARG A 477 -29.65 -26.11 -1.94
N ILE A 478 -29.49 -25.77 -0.67
CA ILE A 478 -28.43 -26.33 0.19
C ILE A 478 -28.99 -27.60 0.83
N HIS A 479 -28.27 -28.72 0.70
CA HIS A 479 -28.65 -30.00 1.30
C HIS A 479 -28.47 -29.95 2.83
N ASP A 480 -29.21 -30.79 3.56
CA ASP A 480 -29.29 -30.69 5.03
C ASP A 480 -27.94 -30.97 5.73
N ASP A 481 -27.07 -31.78 5.11
CA ASP A 481 -25.71 -32.08 5.59
C ASP A 481 -24.75 -30.87 5.46
N ALA A 482 -24.89 -30.09 4.39
CA ALA A 482 -24.18 -28.85 4.18
C ALA A 482 -24.70 -27.77 5.13
N LEU A 483 -26.02 -27.66 5.35
CA LEU A 483 -26.60 -26.76 6.34
C LEU A 483 -26.09 -27.06 7.76
N ALA A 484 -26.01 -28.34 8.14
CA ALA A 484 -25.46 -28.75 9.42
C ALA A 484 -23.98 -28.33 9.57
N SER A 485 -23.19 -28.44 8.51
CA SER A 485 -21.78 -28.03 8.50
C SER A 485 -21.63 -26.50 8.63
N LEU A 486 -22.49 -25.73 7.95
CA LEU A 486 -22.53 -24.27 8.10
C LEU A 486 -22.91 -23.83 9.53
N MET A 487 -23.82 -24.56 10.20
CA MET A 487 -24.23 -24.24 11.57
C MET A 487 -23.20 -24.65 12.63
N ALA A 488 -22.40 -25.68 12.36
CA ALA A 488 -21.41 -26.20 13.30
C ALA A 488 -20.15 -25.31 13.38
N TYR A 489 -19.82 -24.61 12.30
CA TYR A 489 -18.59 -23.85 12.18
C TYR A 489 -18.64 -22.50 12.94
N PRO A 490 -17.52 -22.08 13.59
CA PRO A 490 -17.50 -20.90 14.45
C PRO A 490 -17.37 -19.56 13.73
N TRP A 491 -17.21 -19.53 12.40
CA TRP A 491 -17.19 -18.30 11.57
C TRP A 491 -16.27 -17.17 12.08
N PRO A 492 -14.95 -17.41 12.24
CA PRO A 492 -13.99 -16.40 12.70
C PRO A 492 -13.90 -15.14 11.79
N GLY A 493 -14.23 -15.25 10.51
CA GLY A 493 -14.31 -14.13 9.56
C GLY A 493 -15.73 -13.59 9.34
N ASN A 494 -16.69 -13.98 10.19
CA ASN A 494 -18.06 -13.47 10.23
C ASN A 494 -18.81 -13.61 8.89
N LEU A 495 -19.67 -12.62 8.54
CA LEU A 495 -20.47 -12.63 7.30
C LEU A 495 -19.60 -12.62 6.05
N LEU A 496 -18.38 -12.07 6.14
CA LEU A 496 -17.45 -12.02 5.03
C LEU A 496 -16.97 -13.43 4.64
N GLU A 497 -16.59 -14.23 5.63
CA GLU A 497 -16.19 -15.63 5.43
C GLU A 497 -17.37 -16.47 4.92
N LEU A 498 -18.56 -16.32 5.55
CA LEU A 498 -19.77 -16.99 5.08
C LEU A 498 -20.06 -16.69 3.61
N ARG A 499 -19.92 -15.44 3.20
CA ARG A 499 -20.12 -15.03 1.82
C ARG A 499 -19.16 -15.71 0.87
N PHE A 500 -17.86 -15.76 1.19
CA PHE A 500 -16.87 -16.47 0.38
C PHE A 500 -17.16 -17.96 0.26
N VAL A 501 -17.50 -18.61 1.39
CA VAL A 501 -17.87 -20.02 1.40
C VAL A 501 -19.06 -20.29 0.49
N ILE A 502 -20.11 -19.47 0.55
CA ILE A 502 -21.30 -19.65 -0.30
C ILE A 502 -21.00 -19.37 -1.77
N GLN A 503 -20.19 -18.36 -2.08
CA GLN A 503 -19.77 -18.05 -3.45
C GLN A 503 -18.92 -19.17 -4.06
N GLY A 504 -17.97 -19.71 -3.29
CA GLY A 504 -17.14 -20.85 -3.69
C GLY A 504 -17.97 -22.12 -3.87
N ALA A 505 -18.88 -22.42 -2.94
CA ALA A 505 -19.76 -23.57 -3.02
C ALA A 505 -20.71 -23.51 -4.22
N LEU A 506 -21.21 -22.32 -4.56
CA LEU A 506 -21.99 -22.08 -5.76
C LEU A 506 -21.15 -22.34 -7.03
N THR A 507 -19.90 -21.90 -7.04
CA THR A 507 -18.99 -22.12 -8.17
C THR A 507 -18.64 -23.60 -8.36
N ALA A 508 -18.42 -24.33 -7.25
CA ALA A 508 -18.16 -25.77 -7.28
C ALA A 508 -19.39 -26.60 -7.70
N ALA A 509 -20.59 -26.18 -7.26
CA ALA A 509 -21.84 -26.82 -7.65
C ALA A 509 -22.25 -26.35 -9.06
N ASN A 510 -21.70 -26.99 -10.09
CA ASN A 510 -21.96 -26.67 -11.50
C ASN A 510 -23.47 -26.55 -11.82
N PHE A 511 -24.29 -27.50 -11.35
CA PHE A 511 -25.76 -27.43 -11.36
C PHE A 511 -26.35 -28.34 -10.26
N GLY A 512 -27.42 -27.92 -9.58
CA GLY A 512 -28.13 -28.72 -8.57
C GLY A 512 -27.79 -28.39 -7.11
N THR A 513 -28.15 -29.27 -6.17
CA THR A 513 -28.09 -29.01 -4.72
C THR A 513 -26.64 -28.89 -4.20
N ILE A 514 -26.36 -27.89 -3.34
CA ILE A 514 -25.07 -27.76 -2.65
C ILE A 514 -25.00 -28.80 -1.53
N GLN A 515 -24.09 -29.77 -1.65
CA GLN A 515 -23.83 -30.83 -0.68
C GLN A 515 -22.57 -30.52 0.15
N LYS A 516 -22.33 -31.28 1.22
CA LYS A 516 -21.19 -31.06 2.13
C LYS A 516 -19.84 -31.02 1.42
N HIS A 517 -19.62 -31.83 0.38
CA HIS A 517 -18.36 -31.87 -0.36
C HIS A 517 -18.10 -30.65 -1.26
N HIS A 518 -19.12 -29.82 -1.53
CA HIS A 518 -18.94 -28.53 -2.20
C HIS A 518 -18.51 -27.43 -1.22
N LEU A 519 -18.59 -27.69 0.09
CA LEU A 519 -18.08 -26.80 1.12
C LEU A 519 -16.62 -27.14 1.44
N PRO A 520 -15.81 -26.16 1.88
CA PRO A 520 -14.47 -26.44 2.41
C PRO A 520 -14.48 -27.53 3.48
N ASP A 521 -13.52 -28.47 3.40
CA ASP A 521 -13.41 -29.63 4.32
C ASP A 521 -13.38 -29.22 5.82
N GLN A 522 -12.89 -28.00 6.12
CA GLN A 522 -12.84 -27.44 7.48
C GLN A 522 -14.19 -27.29 8.16
N LEU A 523 -15.27 -27.11 7.40
CA LEU A 523 -16.63 -27.01 7.95
C LEU A 523 -17.10 -28.34 8.56
N GLY A 524 -16.40 -29.46 8.30
CA GLY A 524 -16.71 -30.79 8.80
C GLY A 524 -15.88 -31.26 10.01
N ILE A 525 -14.87 -30.51 10.47
CA ILE A 525 -13.98 -30.92 11.56
C ILE A 525 -14.58 -30.44 12.90
N HIS A 526 -14.79 -31.38 13.84
CA HIS A 526 -15.25 -31.05 15.19
C HIS A 526 -14.24 -30.11 15.87
N TRP A 527 -14.67 -28.90 16.23
CA TRP A 527 -13.84 -27.91 16.89
C TRP A 527 -13.53 -28.36 18.33
N GLN A 528 -12.44 -29.10 18.53
CA GLN A 528 -11.87 -29.33 19.87
C GLN A 528 -11.01 -28.13 20.27
N THR A 529 -11.29 -27.60 21.45
CA THR A 529 -10.68 -26.43 22.08
C THR A 529 -9.30 -26.75 22.64
N ASP A 530 -8.35 -27.21 21.81
CA ASP A 530 -6.96 -27.30 22.23
C ASP A 530 -6.05 -26.57 21.23
N GLY A 531 -5.22 -25.70 21.79
CA GLY A 531 -4.42 -24.73 21.06
C GLY A 531 -3.44 -25.34 20.09
N HIS A 532 -3.22 -24.61 18.99
CA HIS A 532 -2.15 -24.78 18.01
C HIS A 532 -2.09 -26.14 17.30
N THR A 533 -2.73 -26.24 16.13
CA THR A 533 -2.08 -26.78 14.90
C THR A 533 -2.96 -26.58 13.66
N ASP A 534 -2.34 -26.01 12.63
CA ASP A 534 -2.53 -26.25 11.19
C ASP A 534 -3.96 -26.51 10.63
N THR A 535 -4.89 -25.58 10.82
CA THR A 535 -6.30 -25.70 10.38
C THR A 535 -6.77 -24.59 9.42
N ARG A 536 -5.91 -23.60 9.11
CA ARG A 536 -6.21 -22.43 8.24
C ARG A 536 -5.99 -22.67 6.73
N GLY A 537 -5.36 -23.77 6.32
CA GLY A 537 -4.85 -23.98 4.95
C GLY A 537 -5.87 -24.02 3.80
N LYS A 538 -6.95 -24.82 3.88
CA LYS A 538 -7.88 -24.95 2.72
C LYS A 538 -8.98 -23.88 2.62
N LEU A 539 -9.27 -23.15 3.69
CA LEU A 539 -10.19 -22.00 3.63
C LEU A 539 -9.49 -20.81 2.96
N TYR A 540 -8.18 -20.70 3.19
CA TYR A 540 -7.28 -19.84 2.44
C TYR A 540 -7.30 -20.18 0.93
N ASP A 541 -7.29 -21.45 0.54
CA ASP A 541 -7.34 -21.83 -0.88
C ASP A 541 -8.64 -21.39 -1.59
N VAL A 542 -9.79 -21.46 -0.92
CA VAL A 542 -11.07 -20.96 -1.48
C VAL A 542 -11.09 -19.43 -1.55
N GLU A 543 -10.63 -18.77 -0.50
CA GLU A 543 -10.45 -17.32 -0.47
C GLU A 543 -9.49 -16.83 -1.57
N GLN A 544 -8.39 -17.57 -1.81
CA GLN A 544 -7.44 -17.31 -2.89
C GLN A 544 -8.00 -17.59 -4.27
N ALA A 545 -8.75 -18.66 -4.46
CA ALA A 545 -9.37 -18.98 -5.74
C ALA A 545 -10.36 -17.88 -6.15
N LEU A 546 -11.19 -17.42 -5.21
CA LEU A 546 -12.10 -16.30 -5.44
C LEU A 546 -11.34 -14.99 -5.66
N LEU A 547 -10.29 -14.73 -4.88
CA LEU A 547 -9.44 -13.56 -5.06
C LEU A 547 -8.75 -13.56 -6.44
N GLN A 548 -8.21 -14.69 -6.88
CA GLN A 548 -7.61 -14.85 -8.19
C GLN A 548 -8.64 -14.68 -9.30
N GLU A 549 -9.84 -15.24 -9.16
CA GLU A 549 -10.93 -15.05 -10.12
C GLU A 549 -11.36 -13.58 -10.20
N ALA A 550 -11.48 -12.91 -9.06
CA ALA A 550 -11.82 -11.49 -9.01
C ALA A 550 -10.70 -10.60 -9.53
N LEU A 551 -9.43 -10.96 -9.27
CA LEU A 551 -8.28 -10.30 -9.88
C LEU A 551 -8.26 -10.53 -11.38
N GLN A 552 -8.57 -11.73 -11.87
CA GLN A 552 -8.63 -12.02 -13.30
C GLN A 552 -9.76 -11.25 -13.99
N LYS A 553 -10.96 -11.21 -13.39
CA LYS A 553 -12.09 -10.40 -13.86
C LYS A 553 -11.84 -8.89 -13.77
N ALA A 554 -10.98 -8.47 -12.85
CA ALA A 554 -10.55 -7.08 -12.68
C ALA A 554 -9.21 -6.77 -13.38
N ASP A 555 -8.70 -7.69 -14.20
CA ASP A 555 -7.42 -7.59 -14.89
C ASP A 555 -6.23 -7.14 -14.00
N GLY A 556 -6.16 -7.68 -12.78
CA GLY A 556 -5.14 -7.39 -11.78
C GLY A 556 -5.40 -6.13 -10.93
N ASN A 557 -6.47 -5.37 -11.22
CA ASN A 557 -6.83 -4.19 -10.44
C ASN A 557 -7.35 -4.60 -9.06
N LYS A 558 -6.50 -4.48 -8.03
CA LYS A 558 -6.79 -4.89 -6.65
C LYS A 558 -7.97 -4.13 -6.03
N THR A 559 -8.23 -2.88 -6.44
CA THR A 559 -9.35 -2.08 -5.95
C THR A 559 -10.67 -2.54 -6.59
N GLN A 560 -10.65 -2.85 -7.88
CA GLN A 560 -11.81 -3.39 -8.58
C GLN A 560 -12.06 -4.85 -8.17
N ALA A 561 -11.02 -5.65 -7.96
CA ALA A 561 -11.12 -6.97 -7.34
C ALA A 561 -11.67 -6.90 -5.92
N ALA A 562 -11.29 -5.89 -5.13
CA ALA A 562 -11.90 -5.62 -3.83
C ALA A 562 -13.38 -5.24 -3.94
N ARG A 563 -13.80 -4.50 -4.98
CA ARG A 563 -15.20 -4.16 -5.27
C ARG A 563 -16.04 -5.36 -5.70
N LEU A 564 -15.55 -6.17 -6.64
CA LEU A 564 -16.14 -7.48 -7.00
C LEU A 564 -16.20 -8.38 -5.76
N LEU A 565 -15.14 -8.30 -4.97
CA LEU A 565 -14.92 -8.79 -3.62
C LEU A 565 -15.88 -8.30 -2.56
N GLY A 566 -16.53 -7.15 -2.74
CA GLY A 566 -17.08 -6.33 -1.64
C GLY A 566 -16.30 -6.39 -0.33
N ILE A 567 -14.96 -6.36 -0.39
CA ILE A 567 -14.02 -6.37 0.74
C ILE A 567 -13.15 -5.13 0.72
N SER A 568 -12.43 -4.83 1.81
CA SER A 568 -11.50 -3.70 1.82
C SER A 568 -10.27 -4.00 0.94
N ARG A 569 -9.72 -2.94 0.32
CA ARG A 569 -8.46 -3.04 -0.45
C ARG A 569 -7.33 -3.61 0.41
N LYS A 570 -7.22 -3.20 1.68
CA LYS A 570 -6.24 -3.72 2.63
C LYS A 570 -6.40 -5.21 2.89
N LYS A 571 -7.64 -5.73 2.95
CA LYS A 571 -7.89 -7.16 3.07
C LYS A 571 -7.42 -7.92 1.81
N VAL A 572 -7.61 -7.36 0.61
CA VAL A 572 -7.01 -7.91 -0.63
C VAL A 572 -5.49 -7.99 -0.53
N TYR A 573 -4.81 -6.93 -0.07
CA TYR A 573 -3.35 -6.98 0.13
C TYR A 573 -2.94 -8.02 1.16
N LYS A 574 -3.62 -8.06 2.31
CA LYS A 574 -3.37 -9.05 3.36
C LYS A 574 -3.56 -10.48 2.85
N MET A 575 -4.58 -10.71 2.00
CA MET A 575 -4.84 -12.00 1.37
C MET A 575 -3.78 -12.33 0.30
N LEU A 576 -3.22 -11.35 -0.42
CA LEU A 576 -2.11 -11.57 -1.34
C LEU A 576 -0.80 -11.90 -0.62
N GLU A 577 -0.52 -11.21 0.50
CA GLU A 577 0.68 -11.40 1.32
C GLU A 577 0.70 -12.75 2.05
N SER A 578 -0.46 -13.35 2.30
CA SER A 578 -0.56 -14.64 3.00
C SER A 578 -0.43 -15.87 2.08
N SER A 579 -0.02 -15.68 0.81
CA SER A 579 -0.01 -16.74 -0.22
C SER A 579 1.20 -17.65 -0.19
N PRO A 580 1.00 -19.00 -0.15
CA PRO A 580 2.10 -19.96 -0.10
C PRO A 580 2.95 -19.96 -1.39
N LEU A 581 2.50 -19.32 -2.47
CA LEU A 581 3.31 -19.08 -3.68
C LEU A 581 4.53 -18.17 -3.45
N HIS A 582 4.58 -17.45 -2.32
CA HIS A 582 5.79 -16.76 -1.87
C HIS A 582 6.80 -17.66 -1.13
N HIS A 583 6.47 -18.93 -0.86
CA HIS A 583 7.37 -19.88 -0.20
C HIS A 583 8.10 -20.85 -1.16
N GLU A 584 7.66 -21.02 -2.41
CA GLU A 584 8.28 -22.00 -3.34
C GLU A 584 8.86 -21.40 -4.64
N SER A 585 8.75 -20.09 -4.86
CA SER A 585 9.39 -19.42 -6.02
C SER A 585 10.82 -18.94 -5.70
N GLY A 586 11.61 -19.82 -5.07
CA GLY A 586 13.01 -19.60 -4.75
C GLY A 586 13.85 -20.79 -5.21
N PHE A 587 14.08 -20.88 -6.52
CA PHE A 587 15.14 -21.68 -7.13
C PHE A 587 15.92 -20.84 -8.12
#